data_AF-A0A353TFM8-F1
#
_entry.id   AF-A0A353TFM8-F1
#
_cell.length_a   1.000
_cell.length_b   1.000
_cell.length_c   1.000
_cell.angle_alpha   90.00
_cell.angle_beta   90.00
_cell.angle_gamma   90.00
#
_symmetry.space_group_name_H-M   'P 1'
#
loop_
_entity.id
_entity.type
_entity.pdbx_description
1 polymer ?
#
loop_
_entity_poly.entity_id
_entity_poly.type
_entity_poly.pdbx_seq_one_letter_code
_entity_poly.pdbx_strand_id
1 'polypeptide(L)'
;MFYNTENFYDTSDDPGVMDSEFTPGGRLGWDEKRFNDKVTKLTFVIQDIVKPEIPDIIGLAEIENKNVMMSILDDLHRKGMKHYSFVHYDSPDERGSDVAMIYNTQSFIVLESSPVLVHLPGIEDRTRDILHVKGKTTFDEIFHIFIVHFPSRREGTDRSERRRYFVASELHSAVYKVLSENPDENILIMGDFNDTPDDNSVDEVLGAQKSFDNISNTKLYNLTYPRHKKGIGSTYHKGWLLFDQFIASGHVLLSGKFDCKPENADVFNPKYLLHFDKKGRPNTNRTYRNHYTGGFSDHLPIYLKIYVK
;
A
#
# COMPACT_ATOMS: atom_id res chain seq x y z
N MET A 1 -0.44 -7.37 4.44
CA MET A 1 -1.11 -7.13 3.13
C MET A 1 -1.03 -5.66 2.80
N PHE A 2 -1.19 -5.29 1.53
CA PHE A 2 -1.35 -3.91 1.10
C PHE A 2 -2.53 -3.78 0.13
N TYR A 3 -3.26 -2.67 0.18
CA TYR A 3 -4.35 -2.38 -0.76
C TYR A 3 -4.54 -0.88 -1.00
N ASN A 4 -4.38 -0.43 -2.25
CA ASN A 4 -4.88 0.88 -2.67
C ASN A 4 -6.42 0.84 -2.72
N THR A 5 -7.07 1.75 -1.99
CA THR A 5 -8.51 1.73 -1.78
C THR A 5 -9.31 2.50 -2.84
N GLU A 6 -8.67 3.11 -3.85
CA GLU A 6 -9.32 3.94 -4.90
C GLU A 6 -10.15 5.08 -4.28
N ASN A 7 -9.48 6.10 -3.76
CA ASN A 7 -10.07 7.34 -3.27
C ASN A 7 -11.13 7.09 -2.20
N PHE A 8 -10.70 6.67 -1.02
CA PHE A 8 -11.58 6.43 0.11
C PHE A 8 -11.72 7.68 0.97
N TYR A 9 -12.58 8.57 0.49
CA TYR A 9 -13.01 9.79 1.15
C TYR A 9 -14.22 9.54 2.05
N ASP A 10 -14.36 10.33 3.11
CA ASP A 10 -15.60 10.52 3.84
C ASP A 10 -16.60 11.33 2.98
N THR A 11 -17.73 11.74 3.56
CA THR A 11 -18.84 12.35 2.81
C THR A 11 -18.97 13.86 3.05
N SER A 12 -18.06 14.45 3.81
CA SER A 12 -18.08 15.85 4.24
C SER A 12 -17.02 16.62 3.46
N ASP A 13 -17.39 17.76 2.88
CA ASP A 13 -16.46 18.65 2.20
C ASP A 13 -15.46 19.26 3.20
N ASP A 14 -14.16 19.06 2.99
CA ASP A 14 -13.09 19.78 3.65
C ASP A 14 -12.51 20.87 2.73
N PRO A 15 -12.79 22.16 2.97
CA PRO A 15 -12.27 23.26 2.16
C PRO A 15 -10.74 23.35 2.10
N GLY A 16 -10.01 22.63 2.95
CA GLY A 16 -8.55 22.55 2.97
C GLY A 16 -7.94 21.61 1.94
N VAL A 17 -8.73 20.70 1.34
CA VAL A 17 -8.28 19.71 0.36
C VAL A 17 -9.22 19.64 -0.86
N MET A 18 -8.83 18.91 -1.90
CA MET A 18 -9.62 18.75 -3.12
C MET A 18 -10.53 17.52 -3.09
N ASP A 19 -11.47 17.48 -2.15
CA ASP A 19 -12.38 16.36 -1.90
C ASP A 19 -13.84 16.63 -2.32
N SER A 20 -14.23 17.88 -2.62
CA SER A 20 -15.61 18.29 -2.97
C SER A 20 -16.37 17.42 -3.98
N GLU A 21 -15.69 16.69 -4.87
CA GLU A 21 -16.32 15.72 -5.77
C GLU A 21 -16.92 14.50 -5.04
N PHE A 22 -16.35 14.14 -3.89
CA PHE A 22 -16.70 13.06 -2.98
C PHE A 22 -17.69 13.49 -1.89
N THR A 23 -18.66 14.31 -2.25
CA THR A 23 -19.77 14.70 -1.37
C THR A 23 -21.12 14.26 -1.95
N PRO A 24 -22.21 14.24 -1.16
CA PRO A 24 -23.53 13.87 -1.67
C PRO A 24 -24.01 14.78 -2.81
N GLY A 25 -23.64 16.06 -2.77
CA GLY A 25 -23.92 17.05 -3.81
C GLY A 25 -22.83 17.15 -4.89
N GLY A 26 -21.69 16.49 -4.70
CA GLY A 26 -20.55 16.52 -5.60
C GLY A 26 -20.77 15.73 -6.88
N ARG A 27 -19.86 15.89 -7.84
CA ARG A 27 -19.93 15.25 -9.17
C ARG A 27 -20.05 13.73 -9.09
N LEU A 28 -19.44 13.10 -8.09
CA LEU A 28 -19.50 11.65 -7.91
C LEU A 28 -20.76 11.22 -7.17
N GLY A 29 -21.49 12.11 -6.49
CA GLY A 29 -22.66 11.78 -5.68
C GLY A 29 -22.31 10.79 -4.57
N TRP A 30 -21.21 11.02 -3.88
CA TRP A 30 -20.69 10.15 -2.82
C TRP A 30 -21.49 10.38 -1.54
N ASP A 31 -22.39 9.45 -1.23
CA ASP A 31 -23.28 9.51 -0.07
C ASP A 31 -22.89 8.48 1.01
N GLU A 32 -23.51 8.58 2.18
CA GLU A 32 -23.28 7.65 3.29
C GLU A 32 -23.49 6.18 2.89
N LYS A 33 -24.42 5.91 1.97
CA LYS A 33 -24.69 4.54 1.51
C LYS A 33 -23.49 3.99 0.73
N ARG A 34 -22.90 4.77 -0.16
CA ARG A 34 -21.71 4.37 -0.94
C ARG A 34 -20.46 4.28 -0.07
N PHE A 35 -20.29 5.21 0.86
CA PHE A 35 -19.24 5.17 1.86
C PHE A 35 -19.30 3.86 2.67
N ASN A 36 -20.44 3.55 3.27
CA ASN A 36 -20.64 2.34 4.09
C ASN A 36 -20.51 1.04 3.28
N ASP A 37 -20.95 1.04 2.01
CA ASP A 37 -20.75 -0.08 1.09
C ASP A 37 -19.25 -0.30 0.82
N LYS A 38 -18.48 0.77 0.61
CA LYS A 38 -17.02 0.68 0.44
C LYS A 38 -16.31 0.20 1.70
N VAL A 39 -16.71 0.66 2.89
CA VAL A 39 -16.22 0.14 4.19
C VAL A 39 -16.44 -1.38 4.25
N THR A 40 -17.68 -1.82 4.03
CA THR A 40 -18.07 -3.23 4.13
C THR A 40 -17.29 -4.13 3.18
N LYS A 41 -17.01 -3.63 1.97
CA LYS A 41 -16.23 -4.34 0.94
C LYS A 41 -14.75 -4.44 1.29
N LEU A 42 -14.13 -3.36 1.75
CA LEU A 42 -12.73 -3.36 2.17
C LEU A 42 -12.52 -4.36 3.31
N THR A 43 -13.36 -4.32 4.34
CA THR A 43 -13.25 -5.23 5.48
C THR A 43 -13.58 -6.67 5.11
N PHE A 44 -14.47 -6.90 4.13
CA PHE A 44 -14.67 -8.25 3.58
C PHE A 44 -13.41 -8.80 2.91
N VAL A 45 -12.70 -7.97 2.12
CA VAL A 45 -11.42 -8.35 1.52
C VAL A 45 -10.38 -8.69 2.60
N ILE A 46 -10.29 -7.88 3.65
CA ILE A 46 -9.38 -8.12 4.78
C ILE A 46 -9.65 -9.48 5.46
N GLN A 47 -10.92 -9.88 5.60
CA GLN A 47 -11.29 -11.20 6.15
C GLN A 47 -10.99 -12.36 5.19
N ASP A 48 -10.97 -12.10 3.88
CA ASP A 48 -10.93 -13.15 2.87
C ASP A 48 -9.52 -13.43 2.35
N ILE A 49 -8.65 -12.41 2.35
CA ILE A 49 -7.33 -12.42 1.68
C ILE A 49 -6.34 -13.43 2.25
N VAL A 50 -6.37 -13.65 3.55
CA VAL A 50 -5.56 -14.67 4.22
C VAL A 50 -6.55 -15.53 5.00
N LYS A 51 -6.57 -16.84 4.75
CA LYS A 51 -7.37 -17.82 5.51
C LYS A 51 -6.52 -19.03 5.87
N PRO A 52 -6.77 -19.71 7.01
CA PRO A 52 -7.76 -19.37 8.04
C PRO A 52 -7.35 -18.21 8.98
N GLU A 53 -6.12 -17.72 8.84
CA GLU A 53 -5.57 -16.62 9.64
C GLU A 53 -6.18 -15.24 9.30
N ILE A 54 -5.72 -14.17 9.94
CA ILE A 54 -6.04 -12.79 9.59
C ILE A 54 -4.75 -11.98 9.40
N PRO A 55 -4.77 -10.84 8.67
CA PRO A 55 -3.54 -10.06 8.45
C PRO A 55 -3.00 -9.40 9.72
N ASP A 56 -1.72 -9.60 10.04
CA ASP A 56 -1.08 -8.89 11.17
C ASP A 56 -0.88 -7.40 10.89
N ILE A 57 -0.55 -7.06 9.65
CA ILE A 57 -0.30 -5.70 9.18
C ILE A 57 -1.03 -5.50 7.85
N ILE A 58 -1.73 -4.38 7.73
CA ILE A 58 -2.52 -3.96 6.57
C ILE A 58 -2.09 -2.54 6.21
N GLY A 59 -1.31 -2.40 5.14
CA GLY A 59 -1.03 -1.10 4.54
C GLY A 59 -2.17 -0.68 3.62
N LEU A 60 -2.56 0.59 3.68
CA LEU A 60 -3.59 1.18 2.83
C LEU A 60 -3.05 2.44 2.15
N ALA A 61 -3.57 2.72 0.96
CA ALA A 61 -3.37 3.98 0.26
C ALA A 61 -4.71 4.56 -0.20
N GLU A 62 -4.68 5.86 -0.46
CA GLU A 62 -5.84 6.68 -0.83
C GLU A 62 -6.90 6.76 0.27
N ILE A 63 -6.46 6.88 1.52
CA ILE A 63 -7.31 7.13 2.69
C ILE A 63 -7.35 8.62 2.94
N GLU A 64 -8.54 9.21 3.09
CA GLU A 64 -8.60 10.65 3.29
C GLU A 64 -8.17 11.10 4.68
N ASN A 65 -8.75 10.50 5.72
CA ASN A 65 -8.57 11.01 7.06
C ASN A 65 -8.89 9.96 8.14
N LYS A 66 -8.75 10.39 9.39
CA LYS A 66 -9.02 9.58 10.58
C LYS A 66 -10.45 9.02 10.65
N ASN A 67 -11.47 9.73 10.16
CA ASN A 67 -12.87 9.25 10.22
C ASN A 67 -13.07 8.01 9.35
N VAL A 68 -12.43 7.99 8.18
CA VAL A 68 -12.39 6.80 7.30
C VAL A 68 -11.77 5.62 8.05
N MET A 69 -10.62 5.83 8.69
CA MET A 69 -9.93 4.79 9.46
C MET A 69 -10.77 4.25 10.61
N MET A 70 -11.43 5.13 11.38
CA MET A 70 -12.33 4.72 12.46
C MET A 70 -13.49 3.88 11.94
N SER A 71 -14.09 4.27 10.81
CA SER A 71 -15.20 3.54 10.19
C SER A 71 -14.79 2.13 9.73
N ILE A 72 -13.57 1.99 9.19
CA ILE A 72 -12.99 0.69 8.82
C ILE A 72 -12.83 -0.19 10.07
N LEU A 73 -12.20 0.34 11.13
CA LEU A 73 -11.99 -0.41 12.39
C LEU A 73 -13.31 -0.82 13.04
N ASP A 74 -14.31 0.05 13.07
CA ASP A 74 -15.62 -0.25 13.65
C ASP A 74 -16.32 -1.38 12.89
N ASP A 75 -16.19 -1.45 11.57
CA ASP A 75 -16.73 -2.57 10.78
C ASP A 75 -15.93 -3.87 10.98
N LEU A 76 -14.59 -3.81 11.06
CA LEU A 76 -13.75 -4.95 11.44
C LEU A 76 -14.15 -5.50 12.82
N HIS A 77 -14.37 -4.62 13.81
CA HIS A 77 -14.81 -4.96 15.16
C HIS A 77 -16.18 -5.65 15.16
N ARG A 78 -17.15 -5.10 14.42
CA ARG A 78 -18.48 -5.73 14.23
C ARG A 78 -18.40 -7.12 13.60
N LYS A 79 -17.39 -7.33 12.75
CA LYS A 79 -17.07 -8.61 12.11
C LYS A 79 -16.21 -9.55 12.97
N GLY A 80 -15.96 -9.21 14.23
CA GLY A 80 -15.27 -10.06 15.22
C GLY A 80 -13.76 -9.87 15.30
N MET A 81 -13.15 -9.04 14.46
CA MET A 81 -11.72 -8.76 14.45
C MET A 81 -11.39 -7.59 15.39
N LYS A 82 -11.49 -7.82 16.71
CA LYS A 82 -11.49 -6.77 17.73
C LYS A 82 -10.13 -6.18 18.10
N HIS A 83 -9.05 -6.75 17.59
CA HIS A 83 -7.70 -6.44 18.05
C HIS A 83 -6.91 -5.65 17.00
N TYR A 84 -7.56 -4.69 16.34
CA TYR A 84 -6.89 -3.81 15.38
C TYR A 84 -6.78 -2.38 15.91
N SER A 85 -5.66 -1.76 15.62
CA SER A 85 -5.41 -0.33 15.79
C SER A 85 -4.76 0.21 14.51
N PHE A 86 -4.58 1.52 14.39
CA PHE A 86 -3.97 2.12 13.19
C PHE A 86 -2.97 3.22 13.49
N VAL A 87 -2.14 3.50 12.50
CA VAL A 87 -1.27 4.68 12.39
C VAL A 87 -1.64 5.41 11.10
N HIS A 88 -1.89 6.71 11.21
CA HIS A 88 -2.28 7.61 10.12
C HIS A 88 -1.80 9.03 10.44
N TYR A 89 -1.39 9.77 9.42
CA TYR A 89 -1.07 11.19 9.49
C TYR A 89 -1.69 11.87 8.29
N ASP A 90 -2.30 13.04 8.51
CA ASP A 90 -2.74 13.88 7.41
C ASP A 90 -1.50 14.43 6.70
N SER A 91 -1.33 14.14 5.41
CA SER A 91 -0.16 14.58 4.67
C SER A 91 -0.40 15.93 3.97
N PRO A 92 0.67 16.58 3.47
CA PRO A 92 0.52 17.81 2.70
C PRO A 92 -0.24 17.65 1.37
N ASP A 93 -0.53 16.42 0.93
CA ASP A 93 -1.18 16.11 -0.35
C ASP A 93 -2.45 16.95 -0.54
N GLU A 94 -2.48 17.73 -1.62
CA GLU A 94 -3.57 18.69 -1.89
C GLU A 94 -4.92 18.00 -2.14
N ARG A 95 -4.91 16.70 -2.41
CA ARG A 95 -6.12 15.89 -2.56
C ARG A 95 -6.57 15.26 -1.24
N GLY A 96 -5.80 15.38 -0.15
CA GLY A 96 -6.07 14.70 1.11
C GLY A 96 -6.15 13.19 0.92
N SER A 97 -5.11 12.57 0.34
CA SER A 97 -5.15 11.15 -0.04
C SER A 97 -3.96 10.40 0.54
N ASP A 98 -4.04 10.02 1.80
CA ASP A 98 -2.93 9.54 2.59
C ASP A 98 -2.69 8.02 2.53
N VAL A 99 -1.57 7.62 3.10
CA VAL A 99 -1.24 6.22 3.42
C VAL A 99 -1.54 5.93 4.90
N ALA A 100 -1.94 4.71 5.18
CA ALA A 100 -2.25 4.27 6.54
C ALA A 100 -1.70 2.87 6.81
N MET A 101 -1.51 2.55 8.09
CA MET A 101 -1.23 1.19 8.53
C MET A 101 -2.23 0.77 9.60
N ILE A 102 -2.98 -0.30 9.37
CA ILE A 102 -3.75 -1.01 10.40
C ILE A 102 -2.91 -2.20 10.87
N TYR A 103 -2.84 -2.45 12.17
CA TYR A 103 -2.06 -3.55 12.76
C TYR A 103 -2.82 -4.29 13.85
N ASN A 104 -2.61 -5.60 13.92
CA ASN A 104 -3.17 -6.45 14.96
C ASN A 104 -2.37 -6.25 16.25
N THR A 105 -3.01 -5.70 17.28
CA THR A 105 -2.41 -5.38 18.58
C THR A 105 -2.00 -6.61 19.38
N GLN A 106 -2.45 -7.81 18.98
CA GLN A 106 -2.03 -9.08 19.57
C GLN A 106 -0.76 -9.66 18.95
N SER A 107 -0.31 -9.18 17.79
CA SER A 107 0.90 -9.68 17.13
C SER A 107 1.96 -8.61 16.90
N PHE A 108 1.59 -7.32 16.95
CA PHE A 108 2.49 -6.21 16.68
C PHE A 108 2.27 -5.03 17.65
N ILE A 109 3.36 -4.52 18.19
CA ILE A 109 3.40 -3.37 19.10
C ILE A 109 4.14 -2.24 18.36
N VAL A 110 3.46 -1.12 18.13
CA VAL A 110 4.11 0.09 17.59
C VAL A 110 4.98 0.71 18.67
N LEU A 111 6.25 0.94 18.36
CA LEU A 111 7.20 1.61 19.23
C LEU A 111 7.32 3.08 18.85
N GLU A 112 7.49 3.35 17.56
CA GLU A 112 7.65 4.69 17.00
C GLU A 112 6.98 4.74 15.62
N SER A 113 6.47 5.91 15.26
CA SER A 113 5.98 6.17 13.90
C SER A 113 6.21 7.62 13.52
N SER A 114 6.46 7.85 12.23
CA SER A 114 6.66 9.18 11.70
C SER A 114 6.39 9.23 10.20
N PRO A 115 5.90 10.36 9.67
CA PRO A 115 5.96 10.63 8.24
C PRO A 115 7.42 10.90 7.83
N VAL A 116 7.83 10.35 6.69
CA VAL A 116 9.04 10.75 5.96
C VAL A 116 8.60 11.72 4.88
N LEU A 117 8.96 12.99 5.09
CA LEU A 117 8.53 14.10 4.25
C LEU A 117 9.17 14.02 2.87
N VAL A 118 8.35 14.03 1.84
CA VAL A 118 8.83 14.02 0.46
C VAL A 118 9.00 15.46 -0.04
N HIS A 119 10.24 15.86 -0.23
CA HIS A 119 10.56 17.18 -0.77
C HIS A 119 10.71 17.08 -2.29
N LEU A 120 9.92 17.86 -3.03
CA LEU A 120 10.02 17.98 -4.49
C LEU A 120 10.69 19.32 -4.84
N PRO A 121 12.00 19.37 -5.12
CA PRO A 121 12.70 20.63 -5.36
C PRO A 121 12.14 21.37 -6.58
N GLY A 122 11.78 22.64 -6.41
CA GLY A 122 11.28 23.50 -7.48
C GLY A 122 9.85 23.18 -7.94
N ILE A 123 9.11 22.39 -7.17
CA ILE A 123 7.71 22.06 -7.42
C ILE A 123 6.93 22.49 -6.18
N GLU A 124 5.99 23.44 -6.31
CA GLU A 124 5.09 23.87 -5.22
C GLU A 124 4.01 22.82 -4.88
N ASP A 125 3.93 21.77 -5.69
CA ASP A 125 3.02 20.64 -5.50
C ASP A 125 3.39 19.86 -4.23
N ARG A 126 2.40 19.68 -3.37
CA ARG A 126 2.53 18.94 -2.13
C ARG A 126 2.13 17.50 -2.40
N THR A 127 3.06 16.58 -2.20
CA THR A 127 2.82 15.16 -2.39
C THR A 127 2.62 14.47 -1.04
N ARG A 128 1.96 13.32 -1.08
CA ARG A 128 1.91 12.35 0.02
C ARG A 128 3.28 12.09 0.64
N ASP A 129 3.28 11.96 1.95
CA ASP A 129 4.40 11.47 2.73
C ASP A 129 4.48 9.94 2.70
N ILE A 130 5.66 9.41 3.03
CA ILE A 130 5.87 7.99 3.28
C ILE A 130 5.60 7.72 4.76
N LEU A 131 4.80 6.72 5.10
CA LEU A 131 4.60 6.33 6.50
C LEU A 131 5.69 5.36 6.93
N HIS A 132 6.51 5.74 7.92
CA HIS A 132 7.45 4.84 8.59
C HIS A 132 6.91 4.46 9.97
N VAL A 133 6.86 3.15 10.24
CA VAL A 133 6.52 2.60 11.55
C VAL A 133 7.60 1.64 12.00
N LYS A 134 8.18 1.89 13.16
CA LYS A 134 9.02 0.94 13.88
C LYS A 134 8.17 0.23 14.92
N GLY A 135 8.12 -1.09 14.86
CA GLY A 135 7.39 -1.87 15.83
C GLY A 135 8.06 -3.20 16.15
N LYS A 136 7.51 -3.87 17.16
CA LYS A 136 8.02 -5.11 17.70
C LYS A 136 6.96 -6.19 17.60
N THR A 137 7.35 -7.38 17.15
CA THR A 137 6.49 -8.56 17.17
C THR A 137 6.37 -9.12 18.58
N THR A 138 5.42 -10.04 18.81
CA THR A 138 5.28 -10.72 20.10
C THR A 138 6.42 -11.68 20.46
N PHE A 139 7.28 -12.00 19.52
CA PHE A 139 8.49 -12.81 19.71
C PHE A 139 9.78 -11.95 19.68
N ASP A 140 9.63 -10.66 20.03
CA ASP A 140 10.71 -9.70 20.29
C ASP A 140 11.59 -9.31 19.07
N GLU A 141 11.09 -9.45 17.85
CA GLU A 141 11.78 -8.97 16.66
C GLU A 141 11.31 -7.58 16.25
N ILE A 142 12.25 -6.68 15.98
CA ILE A 142 11.99 -5.32 15.51
C ILE A 142 11.80 -5.33 14.00
N PHE A 143 10.76 -4.65 13.53
CA PHE A 143 10.51 -4.38 12.12
C PHE A 143 10.34 -2.88 11.87
N HIS A 144 10.97 -2.42 10.79
CA HIS A 144 10.71 -1.13 10.17
C HIS A 144 9.79 -1.34 8.98
N ILE A 145 8.56 -0.84 9.09
CA ILE A 145 7.54 -0.93 8.05
C ILE A 145 7.43 0.42 7.34
N PHE A 146 7.54 0.42 6.02
CA PHE A 146 7.32 1.61 5.19
C PHE A 146 6.08 1.39 4.31
N ILE A 147 5.10 2.29 4.39
CA ILE A 147 3.93 2.31 3.50
C ILE A 147 4.09 3.46 2.53
N VAL A 148 3.96 3.17 1.24
CA VAL A 148 4.17 4.16 0.18
C VAL A 148 2.99 4.23 -0.79
N HIS A 149 2.76 5.43 -1.32
CA HIS A 149 1.91 5.67 -2.48
C HIS A 149 2.60 6.71 -3.35
N PHE A 150 3.21 6.29 -4.45
CA PHE A 150 3.98 7.16 -5.32
C PHE A 150 3.07 7.99 -6.24
N PRO A 151 3.56 9.12 -6.78
CA PRO A 151 2.84 9.95 -7.74
C PRO A 151 2.36 9.18 -8.99
N SER A 152 1.08 9.37 -9.34
CA SER A 152 0.46 8.69 -10.48
C SER A 152 1.10 9.04 -11.83
N ARG A 153 0.96 8.16 -12.82
CA ARG A 153 1.45 8.39 -14.20
C ARG A 153 0.59 9.37 -15.04
N ARG A 154 -0.49 9.94 -14.49
CA ARG A 154 -1.52 10.67 -15.27
C ARG A 154 -1.05 11.99 -15.88
N GLU A 155 -0.04 12.65 -15.31
CA GLU A 155 0.47 13.96 -15.76
C GLU A 155 1.47 13.89 -16.93
N GLY A 156 1.67 12.70 -17.52
CA GLY A 156 2.66 12.46 -18.58
C GLY A 156 3.96 11.87 -18.03
N THR A 157 4.66 11.09 -18.87
CA THR A 157 5.81 10.25 -18.47
C THR A 157 6.92 11.08 -17.83
N ASP A 158 7.40 12.14 -18.46
CA ASP A 158 8.64 12.81 -18.04
C ASP A 158 8.50 13.58 -16.72
N ARG A 159 7.36 14.23 -16.49
CA ARG A 159 7.12 15.00 -15.25
C ARG A 159 6.77 14.08 -14.09
N SER A 160 5.89 13.10 -14.32
CA SER A 160 5.48 12.13 -13.29
C SER A 160 6.63 11.23 -12.86
N GLU A 161 7.52 10.85 -13.78
CA GLU A 161 8.67 10.00 -13.52
C GLU A 161 9.67 10.67 -12.57
N ARG A 162 10.02 11.94 -12.82
CA ARG A 162 10.90 12.70 -11.91
C ARG A 162 10.33 12.75 -10.49
N ARG A 163 9.02 12.97 -10.35
CA ARG A 163 8.36 12.97 -9.03
C ARG A 163 8.50 11.62 -8.33
N ARG A 164 8.32 10.51 -9.05
CA ARG A 164 8.55 9.17 -8.50
C ARG A 164 10.01 8.93 -8.13
N TYR A 165 10.97 9.46 -8.89
CA TYR A 165 12.39 9.36 -8.54
C TYR A 165 12.71 10.12 -7.24
N PHE A 166 12.13 11.30 -7.03
CA PHE A 166 12.29 12.02 -5.76
C PHE A 166 11.73 11.23 -4.58
N VAL A 167 10.50 10.70 -4.71
CA VAL A 167 9.89 9.88 -3.64
C VAL A 167 10.72 8.62 -3.38
N ALA A 168 11.20 7.95 -4.42
CA ALA A 168 12.10 6.80 -4.31
C ALA A 168 13.43 7.16 -3.63
N SER A 169 13.99 8.33 -3.92
CA SER A 169 15.23 8.82 -3.30
C SER A 169 15.05 9.12 -1.81
N GLU A 170 13.92 9.71 -1.41
CA GLU A 170 13.59 9.95 0.00
C GLU A 170 13.39 8.62 0.75
N LEU A 171 12.66 7.68 0.14
CA LEU A 171 12.51 6.32 0.67
C LEU A 171 13.86 5.62 0.82
N HIS A 172 14.70 5.64 -0.21
CA HIS A 172 16.04 5.06 -0.19
C HIS A 172 16.88 5.67 0.94
N SER A 173 16.85 7.00 1.10
CA SER A 173 17.60 7.70 2.15
C SER A 173 17.12 7.31 3.55
N ALA A 174 15.81 7.18 3.76
CA ALA A 174 15.23 6.73 5.02
C ALA A 174 15.63 5.29 5.36
N VAL A 175 15.57 4.38 4.37
CA VAL A 175 16.01 2.98 4.53
C VAL A 175 17.51 2.90 4.79
N TYR A 176 18.31 3.64 4.01
CA TYR A 176 19.76 3.66 4.17
C TYR A 176 20.16 4.14 5.56
N LYS A 177 19.49 5.15 6.11
CA LYS A 177 19.71 5.61 7.49
C LYS A 177 19.55 4.45 8.48
N VAL A 178 18.44 3.72 8.41
CA VAL A 178 18.18 2.56 9.27
C VAL A 178 19.28 1.49 9.11
N LEU A 179 19.60 1.10 7.88
CA LEU A 179 20.60 0.05 7.62
C LEU A 179 22.04 0.47 7.94
N SER A 180 22.35 1.78 7.90
CA SER A 180 23.66 2.32 8.25
C SER A 180 23.92 2.30 9.76
N GLU A 181 22.86 2.41 10.56
CA GLU A 181 22.92 2.28 12.02
C GLU A 181 23.05 0.80 12.42
N ASN A 182 22.29 -0.07 11.76
CA ASN A 182 22.38 -1.51 11.94
C ASN A 182 22.01 -2.25 10.64
N PRO A 183 22.94 -2.98 9.99
CA PRO A 183 22.65 -3.69 8.74
C PRO A 183 21.71 -4.89 8.95
N ASP A 184 21.53 -5.34 10.19
CA ASP A 184 20.69 -6.49 10.55
C ASP A 184 19.25 -6.09 10.93
N GLU A 185 18.79 -4.91 10.51
CA GLU A 185 17.40 -4.49 10.73
C GLU A 185 16.43 -5.19 9.75
N ASN A 186 15.28 -5.62 10.29
CA ASN A 186 14.20 -6.14 9.47
C ASN A 186 13.41 -4.98 8.85
N ILE A 187 13.50 -4.82 7.53
CA ILE A 187 12.76 -3.78 6.81
C ILE A 187 11.76 -4.45 5.87
N LEU A 188 10.52 -3.98 5.90
CA LEU A 188 9.48 -4.33 4.93
C LEU A 188 8.85 -3.05 4.38
N ILE A 189 8.93 -2.87 3.07
CA ILE A 189 8.29 -1.80 2.32
C ILE A 189 7.13 -2.41 1.56
N MET A 190 5.97 -1.77 1.63
CA MET A 190 4.80 -2.15 0.85
C MET A 190 4.07 -0.91 0.36
N GLY A 191 3.46 -0.99 -0.82
CA GLY A 191 2.77 0.19 -1.33
C GLY A 191 2.42 0.12 -2.80
N ASP A 192 1.72 1.15 -3.25
CA ASP A 192 1.47 1.44 -4.65
C ASP A 192 2.61 2.34 -5.16
N PHE A 193 3.54 1.77 -5.90
CA PHE A 193 4.68 2.49 -6.44
C PHE A 193 4.32 3.28 -7.71
N ASN A 194 3.10 3.12 -8.24
CA ASN A 194 2.70 3.64 -9.56
C ASN A 194 3.70 3.32 -10.68
N ASP A 195 4.58 2.36 -10.42
CA ASP A 195 5.67 1.86 -11.23
C ASP A 195 5.76 0.35 -11.04
N THR A 196 6.19 -0.34 -12.08
CA THR A 196 6.46 -1.78 -12.04
C THR A 196 7.88 -2.03 -11.54
N PRO A 197 8.22 -3.28 -11.13
CA PRO A 197 9.56 -3.60 -10.66
C PRO A 197 10.72 -3.29 -11.62
N ASP A 198 10.45 -3.15 -12.93
CA ASP A 198 11.47 -2.84 -13.93
C ASP A 198 11.59 -1.33 -14.24
N ASP A 199 10.73 -0.49 -13.68
CA ASP A 199 10.85 0.96 -13.83
C ASP A 199 11.96 1.52 -12.90
N ASN A 200 12.69 2.52 -13.39
CA ASN A 200 13.89 3.04 -12.74
C ASN A 200 13.69 3.53 -11.29
N SER A 201 12.49 4.03 -10.95
CA SER A 201 12.21 4.49 -9.57
C SER A 201 12.37 3.35 -8.56
N VAL A 202 12.05 2.11 -8.96
CA VAL A 202 12.13 0.91 -8.12
C VAL A 202 13.48 0.21 -8.30
N ASP A 203 13.92 0.02 -9.54
CA ASP A 203 15.12 -0.76 -9.85
C ASP A 203 16.42 0.01 -9.57
N GLU A 204 16.54 1.24 -10.08
CA GLU A 204 17.79 2.01 -10.02
C GLU A 204 17.83 2.96 -8.83
N VAL A 205 16.75 3.73 -8.58
CA VAL A 205 16.75 4.78 -7.55
C VAL A 205 16.55 4.19 -6.15
N LEU A 206 15.51 3.38 -5.96
CA LEU A 206 15.33 2.64 -4.71
C LEU A 206 16.32 1.48 -4.55
N GLY A 207 16.85 0.97 -5.67
CA GLY A 207 17.86 -0.10 -5.67
C GLY A 207 17.32 -1.48 -5.30
N ALA A 208 16.01 -1.72 -5.49
CA ALA A 208 15.37 -2.97 -5.08
C ALA A 208 15.79 -4.13 -6.01
N GLN A 209 16.62 -5.03 -5.49
CA GLN A 209 17.18 -6.13 -6.26
C GLN A 209 16.11 -7.10 -6.73
N LYS A 210 16.29 -7.57 -7.97
CA LYS A 210 15.41 -8.50 -8.67
C LYS A 210 15.93 -9.95 -8.66
N SER A 211 17.21 -10.12 -8.35
CA SER A 211 17.84 -11.43 -8.14
C SER A 211 17.97 -11.72 -6.64
N PHE A 212 17.79 -13.00 -6.31
CA PHE A 212 17.95 -13.54 -4.96
C PHE A 212 19.24 -14.37 -4.83
N ASP A 213 20.12 -14.30 -5.83
CA ASP A 213 21.45 -14.87 -5.76
C ASP A 213 22.36 -13.93 -4.95
N ASN A 214 23.13 -14.47 -3.99
CA ASN A 214 24.05 -13.70 -3.14
C ASN A 214 23.36 -12.55 -2.36
N ILE A 215 22.34 -12.89 -1.58
CA ILE A 215 21.62 -11.93 -0.73
C ILE A 215 22.59 -11.25 0.25
N SER A 216 22.43 -9.94 0.45
CA SER A 216 23.19 -9.13 1.41
C SER A 216 22.25 -8.34 2.30
N ASN A 217 22.54 -8.30 3.60
CA ASN A 217 21.72 -7.60 4.60
C ASN A 217 21.57 -6.10 4.30
N THR A 218 22.57 -5.49 3.64
CA THR A 218 22.60 -4.06 3.28
C THR A 218 21.75 -3.69 2.06
N LYS A 219 21.11 -4.66 1.40
CA LYS A 219 20.35 -4.42 0.17
C LYS A 219 18.86 -4.74 0.36
N LEU A 220 18.06 -4.14 -0.52
CA LEU A 220 16.62 -4.39 -0.64
C LEU A 220 16.34 -5.40 -1.75
N TYR A 221 15.27 -6.19 -1.60
CA TYR A 221 14.88 -7.25 -2.55
C TYR A 221 13.38 -7.20 -2.81
N ASN A 222 12.99 -7.19 -4.09
CA ASN A 222 11.60 -7.10 -4.51
C ASN A 222 10.92 -8.48 -4.53
N LEU A 223 10.19 -8.79 -3.48
CA LEU A 223 9.53 -10.10 -3.28
C LEU A 223 8.41 -10.35 -4.30
N THR A 224 7.85 -9.30 -4.87
CA THR A 224 6.80 -9.37 -5.89
C THR A 224 7.34 -9.56 -7.32
N TYR A 225 8.65 -9.41 -7.55
CA TYR A 225 9.24 -9.50 -8.89
C TYR A 225 8.95 -10.83 -9.64
N PRO A 226 8.97 -12.02 -9.00
CA PRO A 226 8.63 -13.26 -9.69
C PRO A 226 7.19 -13.31 -10.22
N ARG A 227 6.26 -12.54 -9.64
CA ARG A 227 4.89 -12.39 -10.16
C ARG A 227 4.85 -11.47 -11.37
N HIS A 228 5.59 -10.35 -11.32
CA HIS A 228 5.76 -9.44 -12.46
C HIS A 228 6.31 -10.16 -13.70
N LYS A 229 7.35 -11.00 -13.55
CA LYS A 229 7.90 -11.79 -14.68
C LYS A 229 6.90 -12.76 -15.32
N LYS A 230 5.86 -13.16 -14.58
CA LYS A 230 4.77 -14.02 -15.08
C LYS A 230 3.62 -13.21 -15.71
N GLY A 231 3.74 -11.89 -15.79
CA GLY A 231 2.70 -11.00 -16.29
C GLY A 231 1.52 -10.82 -15.33
N ILE A 232 1.68 -11.17 -14.05
CA ILE A 232 0.68 -10.93 -13.01
C ILE A 232 0.82 -9.48 -12.55
N GLY A 233 -0.29 -8.75 -12.56
CA GLY A 233 -0.35 -7.36 -12.13
C GLY A 233 -1.42 -7.12 -11.08
N SER A 234 -1.33 -5.98 -10.41
CA SER A 234 -2.26 -5.51 -9.40
C SER A 234 -3.25 -4.47 -9.95
N THR A 235 -2.91 -3.77 -11.03
CA THR A 235 -3.82 -2.83 -11.71
C THR A 235 -3.86 -3.07 -13.22
N TYR A 236 -4.88 -2.52 -13.89
CA TYR A 236 -5.08 -2.69 -15.33
C TYR A 236 -5.16 -1.34 -16.06
N HIS A 237 -4.17 -1.08 -16.92
CA HIS A 237 -4.15 0.06 -17.82
C HIS A 237 -3.63 -0.36 -19.21
N LYS A 238 -4.55 -0.75 -20.11
CA LYS A 238 -4.23 -1.35 -21.43
C LYS A 238 -3.42 -2.66 -21.35
N GLY A 239 -3.27 -3.21 -20.15
CA GLY A 239 -2.49 -4.38 -19.78
C GLY A 239 -2.40 -4.45 -18.26
N TRP A 240 -2.07 -5.63 -17.73
CA TRP A 240 -1.81 -5.78 -16.29
C TRP A 240 -0.45 -5.17 -15.94
N LEU A 241 -0.41 -4.38 -14.87
CA LEU A 241 0.78 -3.74 -14.33
C LEU A 241 0.88 -4.08 -12.84
N LEU A 242 2.08 -4.39 -12.36
CA LEU A 242 2.33 -4.69 -10.95
C LEU A 242 2.84 -3.44 -10.22
N PHE A 243 1.93 -2.53 -9.90
CA PHE A 243 2.26 -1.30 -9.17
C PHE A 243 2.36 -1.51 -7.67
N ASP A 244 1.55 -2.42 -7.14
CA ASP A 244 1.53 -2.77 -5.73
C ASP A 244 2.62 -3.81 -5.48
N GLN A 245 3.58 -3.49 -4.60
CA GLN A 245 4.79 -4.29 -4.43
C GLN A 245 5.16 -4.52 -2.97
N PHE A 246 5.87 -5.63 -2.70
CA PHE A 246 6.58 -5.88 -1.43
C PHE A 246 8.08 -5.90 -1.66
N ILE A 247 8.82 -5.14 -0.87
CA ILE A 247 10.28 -5.08 -0.90
C ILE A 247 10.79 -5.27 0.52
N ALA A 248 11.79 -6.12 0.74
CA ALA A 248 12.33 -6.42 2.06
C ALA A 248 13.85 -6.26 2.12
N SER A 249 14.42 -5.96 3.30
CA SER A 249 15.87 -6.03 3.51
C SER A 249 16.38 -7.46 3.39
N GLY A 250 17.65 -7.62 3.00
CA GLY A 250 18.27 -8.93 2.91
C GLY A 250 18.29 -9.67 4.25
N HIS A 251 18.34 -8.95 5.38
CA HIS A 251 18.31 -9.57 6.71
C HIS A 251 17.01 -10.36 6.96
N VAL A 252 15.84 -9.83 6.54
CA VAL A 252 14.55 -10.55 6.64
C VAL A 252 14.59 -11.89 5.91
N LEU A 253 15.37 -11.99 4.83
CA LEU A 253 15.49 -13.20 4.00
C LEU A 253 16.54 -14.18 4.55
N LEU A 254 17.54 -13.69 5.29
CA LEU A 254 18.72 -14.47 5.71
C LEU A 254 18.74 -14.84 7.20
N SER A 255 18.03 -14.12 8.07
CA SER A 255 18.20 -14.19 9.54
C SER A 255 18.00 -15.59 10.14
N GLY A 256 17.36 -16.51 9.41
CA GLY A 256 17.03 -17.85 9.89
C GLY A 256 15.90 -17.87 10.93
N LYS A 257 15.47 -16.71 11.44
CA LYS A 257 14.32 -16.53 12.34
C LYS A 257 12.99 -16.57 11.58
N PHE A 258 13.05 -16.21 10.30
CA PHE A 258 11.89 -16.12 9.42
C PHE A 258 12.00 -17.05 8.22
N ASP A 259 10.84 -17.49 7.74
CA ASP A 259 10.65 -17.91 6.35
C ASP A 259 9.93 -16.78 5.59
N CYS A 260 10.73 -15.87 5.04
CA CYS A 260 10.28 -14.84 4.13
C CYS A 260 10.91 -15.09 2.76
N LYS A 261 10.08 -15.40 1.77
CA LYS A 261 10.54 -15.72 0.42
C LYS A 261 9.59 -15.13 -0.63
N PRO A 262 10.06 -14.90 -1.87
CA PRO A 262 9.21 -14.37 -2.94
C PRO A 262 7.99 -15.26 -3.27
N GLU A 263 8.05 -16.56 -3.00
CA GLU A 263 6.92 -17.48 -3.19
C GLU A 263 5.75 -17.14 -2.27
N ASN A 264 6.02 -16.55 -1.11
CA ASN A 264 5.04 -16.19 -0.09
C ASN A 264 4.33 -14.86 -0.39
N ALA A 265 4.76 -14.12 -1.43
CA ALA A 265 4.13 -12.90 -1.90
C ALA A 265 3.26 -13.16 -3.13
N ASP A 266 2.02 -12.68 -3.14
CA ASP A 266 1.13 -12.81 -4.30
C ASP A 266 0.10 -11.68 -4.42
N VAL A 267 -0.52 -11.59 -5.60
CA VAL A 267 -1.68 -10.74 -5.87
C VAL A 267 -2.95 -11.52 -5.58
N PHE A 268 -3.78 -11.00 -4.68
CA PHE A 268 -5.06 -11.61 -4.35
C PHE A 268 -6.13 -11.19 -5.36
N ASN A 269 -6.60 -12.13 -6.18
CA ASN A 269 -7.41 -11.88 -7.37
C ASN A 269 -8.69 -12.75 -7.47
N PRO A 270 -9.47 -12.94 -6.40
CA PRO A 270 -10.72 -13.69 -6.48
C PRO A 270 -11.70 -13.02 -7.45
N LYS A 271 -12.62 -13.81 -8.03
CA LYS A 271 -13.54 -13.36 -9.08
C LYS A 271 -14.37 -12.12 -8.70
N TYR A 272 -14.68 -11.91 -7.42
CA TYR A 272 -15.48 -10.76 -6.97
C TYR A 272 -14.71 -9.42 -7.04
N LEU A 273 -13.37 -9.46 -7.04
CA LEU A 273 -12.51 -8.29 -7.29
C LEU A 273 -12.30 -8.01 -8.78
N LEU A 274 -12.85 -8.85 -9.65
CA LEU A 274 -12.69 -8.74 -11.10
C LEU A 274 -14.00 -8.35 -11.77
N HIS A 275 -13.91 -7.42 -12.70
CA HIS A 275 -14.92 -7.12 -13.70
C HIS A 275 -14.51 -7.77 -15.03
N PHE A 276 -15.44 -8.43 -15.70
CA PHE A 276 -15.20 -9.03 -17.01
C PHE A 276 -15.90 -8.20 -18.08
N ASP A 277 -15.14 -7.78 -19.10
CA ASP A 277 -15.72 -7.02 -20.21
C ASP A 277 -16.59 -7.90 -21.12
N LYS A 278 -17.21 -7.31 -22.15
CA LYS A 278 -18.06 -8.03 -23.11
C LYS A 278 -17.35 -9.18 -23.86
N LYS A 279 -16.01 -9.18 -23.88
CA LYS A 279 -15.17 -10.23 -24.49
C LYS A 279 -14.66 -11.23 -23.46
N GLY A 280 -15.13 -11.15 -22.22
CA GLY A 280 -14.69 -12.02 -21.11
C GLY A 280 -13.29 -11.70 -20.60
N ARG A 281 -12.72 -10.53 -20.93
CA ARG A 281 -11.38 -10.15 -20.45
C ARG A 281 -11.49 -9.57 -19.04
N PRO A 282 -10.69 -10.05 -18.07
CA PRO A 282 -10.71 -9.54 -16.71
C PRO A 282 -10.06 -8.16 -16.60
N ASN A 283 -10.59 -7.34 -15.71
CA ASN A 283 -10.07 -6.07 -15.24
C ASN A 283 -10.43 -5.93 -13.75
N THR A 284 -9.76 -5.04 -13.03
CA THR A 284 -10.16 -4.57 -11.70
C THR A 284 -11.63 -4.14 -11.64
N ASN A 285 -12.29 -4.50 -10.55
CA ASN A 285 -13.66 -4.11 -10.26
C ASN A 285 -13.69 -2.74 -9.57
N ARG A 286 -13.68 -1.67 -10.36
CA ARG A 286 -13.57 -0.27 -9.90
C ARG A 286 -14.83 0.25 -9.22
N THR A 287 -14.66 1.13 -8.24
CA THR A 287 -15.73 1.92 -7.60
C THR A 287 -16.42 2.79 -8.63
N TYR A 288 -15.63 3.46 -9.47
CA TYR A 288 -16.10 4.30 -10.55
C TYR A 288 -15.47 3.93 -11.89
N ARG A 289 -16.27 4.04 -12.96
CA ARG A 289 -15.77 4.13 -14.34
C ARG A 289 -16.17 5.49 -14.90
N ASN A 290 -17.35 5.57 -15.52
CA ASN A 290 -17.99 6.83 -15.91
C ASN A 290 -19.20 7.17 -15.02
N HIS A 291 -19.65 6.20 -14.24
CA HIS A 291 -20.73 6.27 -13.26
C HIS A 291 -20.35 5.36 -12.09
N TYR A 292 -21.09 5.46 -10.98
CA TYR A 292 -20.93 4.55 -9.85
C TYR A 292 -21.24 3.12 -10.27
N THR A 293 -20.23 2.25 -10.17
CA THR A 293 -20.39 0.82 -10.45
C THR A 293 -20.46 -0.01 -9.17
N GLY A 294 -20.12 0.58 -8.02
CA GLY A 294 -20.09 -0.13 -6.75
C GLY A 294 -19.11 -1.30 -6.76
N GLY A 295 -17.96 -1.13 -7.41
CA GLY A 295 -16.85 -2.07 -7.27
C GLY A 295 -16.11 -1.92 -5.94
N PHE A 296 -14.89 -2.43 -5.91
CA PHE A 296 -13.99 -2.46 -4.76
C PHE A 296 -12.85 -1.44 -4.89
N SER A 297 -12.06 -1.55 -5.96
CA SER A 297 -10.88 -0.72 -6.21
C SER A 297 -10.44 -0.86 -7.68
N ASP A 298 -9.69 0.11 -8.20
CA ASP A 298 -8.94 -0.03 -9.45
C ASP A 298 -7.58 -0.71 -9.29
N HIS A 299 -7.31 -1.25 -8.11
CA HIS A 299 -6.19 -2.13 -7.77
C HIS A 299 -6.71 -3.48 -7.23
N LEU A 300 -5.83 -4.48 -7.20
CA LEU A 300 -5.99 -5.74 -6.51
C LEU A 300 -5.05 -5.73 -5.30
N PRO A 301 -5.50 -6.20 -4.13
CA PRO A 301 -4.65 -6.25 -2.95
C PRO A 301 -3.54 -7.29 -3.12
N ILE A 302 -2.41 -7.03 -2.47
CA ILE A 302 -1.29 -7.96 -2.39
C ILE A 302 -1.12 -8.46 -0.96
N TYR A 303 -0.64 -9.69 -0.79
CA TYR A 303 -0.28 -10.22 0.51
C TYR A 303 1.11 -10.85 0.49
N LEU A 304 1.73 -10.86 1.67
CA LEU A 304 2.98 -11.54 1.96
C LEU A 304 2.77 -12.33 3.25
N LYS A 305 3.17 -13.60 3.25
CA LYS A 305 3.22 -14.43 4.46
C LYS A 305 4.67 -14.55 4.95
N ILE A 306 4.90 -14.23 6.21
CA ILE A 306 6.18 -14.42 6.88
C ILE A 306 5.95 -15.41 8.00
N TYR A 307 6.66 -16.54 7.97
CA TYR A 307 6.52 -17.57 9.01
C TYR A 307 7.68 -17.46 9.99
N VAL A 308 7.40 -17.57 11.29
CA VAL A 308 8.44 -17.70 12.32
C VAL A 308 8.96 -19.14 12.29
N LYS A 309 10.28 -19.31 12.41
CA LYS A 309 10.93 -20.63 12.47
C LYS A 309 11.21 -21.08 13.90
#